data_AF-A0A1I5VBK6-F1
#
_entry.id   AF-A0A1I5VBK6-F1
#
_cell.length_a   1.000
_cell.length_b   1.000
_cell.length_c   1.000
_cell.angle_alpha   90.00
_cell.angle_beta   90.00
_cell.angle_gamma   90.00
#
_symmetry.space_group_name_H-M   'P 1'
#
loop_
_entity.id
_entity.type
_entity.pdbx_description
1 polymer ?
#
loop_
_entity_poly.entity_id
_entity_poly.type
_entity_poly.pdbx_seq_one_letter_code
_entity_poly.pdbx_strand_id
1 'polypeptide(L)'
;MRMRTVCLGALAVGLLAGVASADPFSDLAALPTFYTDAGMKTMKTMAGFKRAWHAIPKHDRTKMTKACNDPAMSKPHAAFCANVLALGGAN
;
A
#
# COMPACT_ATOMS: atom_id res chain seq x y z
N MET A 1 29.65 -46.99 14.43
CA MET A 1 29.83 -45.71 13.71
C MET A 1 29.12 -45.78 12.36
N ARG A 2 28.34 -44.77 11.98
CA ARG A 2 28.00 -44.53 10.57
C ARG A 2 27.75 -43.04 10.36
N MET A 3 28.75 -42.40 9.77
CA MET A 3 28.79 -40.98 9.41
C MET A 3 27.55 -40.58 8.60
N ARG A 4 26.92 -39.47 8.99
CA ARG A 4 25.97 -38.75 8.13
C ARG A 4 26.75 -37.64 7.43
N THR A 5 27.24 -37.95 6.24
CA THR A 5 27.79 -36.99 5.28
C THR A 5 26.63 -36.26 4.58
N VAL A 6 26.57 -34.94 4.71
CA VAL A 6 27.00 -33.92 3.72
C VAL A 6 25.85 -33.47 2.81
N CYS A 7 25.59 -32.17 2.93
CA CYS A 7 25.03 -31.17 2.01
C CYS A 7 24.49 -31.65 0.65
N LEU A 8 23.32 -31.09 0.29
CA LEU A 8 23.13 -30.36 -0.97
C LEU A 8 21.94 -29.41 -0.79
N GLY A 9 22.25 -28.18 -0.38
CA GLY A 9 21.33 -27.08 -0.46
C GLY A 9 21.13 -26.70 -1.92
N ALA A 10 19.89 -26.76 -2.38
CA ALA A 10 19.43 -26.03 -3.55
C ALA A 10 18.35 -25.06 -3.06
N LEU A 11 18.77 -24.01 -2.36
CA LEU A 11 17.96 -22.79 -2.25
C LEU A 11 17.99 -22.17 -3.65
N ALA A 12 16.99 -22.49 -4.46
CA ALA A 12 16.65 -21.68 -5.60
C ALA A 12 16.19 -20.32 -5.05
N VAL A 13 17.16 -19.42 -4.87
CA VAL A 13 16.89 -17.98 -4.72
C VAL A 13 16.37 -17.56 -6.08
N GLY A 14 15.06 -17.71 -6.25
CA GLY A 14 14.34 -17.01 -7.30
C GLY A 14 14.62 -15.53 -7.09
N LEU A 15 15.38 -14.96 -8.03
CA LEU A 15 15.49 -13.53 -8.20
C LEU A 15 14.05 -13.01 -8.35
N LEU A 16 13.45 -12.58 -7.24
CA LEU A 16 12.52 -11.47 -7.30
C LEU A 16 13.39 -10.30 -7.76
N ALA A 17 13.58 -10.23 -9.08
CA ALA A 17 13.87 -8.98 -9.75
C ALA A 17 12.89 -8.00 -9.12
N GLY A 18 13.44 -7.08 -8.33
CA GLY A 18 12.67 -6.01 -7.73
C GLY A 18 12.04 -5.26 -8.88
N VAL A 19 10.81 -5.63 -9.21
CA VAL A 19 9.85 -4.68 -9.72
C VAL A 19 9.79 -3.66 -8.59
N ALA A 20 10.55 -2.58 -8.76
CA ALA A 20 10.21 -1.34 -8.14
C ALA A 20 8.76 -1.10 -8.56
N SER A 21 7.82 -1.42 -7.67
CA SER A 21 6.45 -0.94 -7.81
C SER A 21 6.59 0.57 -7.89
N ALA A 22 6.43 1.11 -9.10
CA ALA A 22 6.37 2.56 -9.31
C ALA A 22 5.16 3.18 -8.58
N ASP A 23 4.27 2.33 -8.08
CA ASP A 23 3.06 2.67 -7.36
C ASP A 23 3.29 2.63 -5.83
N PRO A 24 3.56 3.78 -5.16
CA PRO A 24 3.65 3.89 -3.71
C PRO A 24 2.41 3.40 -2.94
N PHE A 25 1.27 3.18 -3.62
CA PHE A 25 0.09 2.54 -3.03
C PHE A 25 0.31 1.04 -2.80
N SER A 26 1.03 0.33 -3.68
CA SER A 26 1.30 -1.10 -3.55
C SER A 26 2.04 -1.47 -2.25
N ASP A 27 2.86 -0.55 -1.72
CA ASP A 27 3.59 -0.73 -0.46
C ASP A 27 2.79 -0.31 0.79
N LEU A 28 1.59 0.27 0.62
CA LEU A 28 0.77 0.78 1.71
C LEU A 28 -0.20 -0.31 2.21
N ALA A 29 0.26 -1.10 3.19
CA ALA A 29 -0.52 -2.16 3.84
C ALA A 29 -1.86 -1.68 4.47
N ALA A 30 -2.02 -0.38 4.69
CA ALA A 30 -3.24 0.21 5.23
C ALA A 30 -4.34 0.46 4.18
N LEU A 31 -4.06 0.36 2.88
CA LEU A 31 -5.05 0.61 1.82
C LEU A 31 -6.36 -0.20 1.95
N PRO A 32 -6.33 -1.50 2.28
CA PRO A 32 -7.55 -2.28 2.43
C PRO A 32 -8.52 -1.70 3.47
N THR A 33 -8.02 -0.93 4.45
CA THR A 33 -8.85 -0.35 5.52
C THR A 33 -9.81 0.74 5.04
N PHE A 34 -9.57 1.32 3.85
CA PHE A 34 -10.39 2.36 3.22
C PHE A 34 -11.52 1.80 2.34
N TYR A 35 -11.52 0.50 2.09
CA TYR A 35 -12.51 -0.18 1.25
C TYR A 35 -13.40 -1.11 2.09
N THR A 36 -14.59 -1.40 1.58
CA THR A 36 -15.53 -2.34 2.20
C THR A 36 -15.28 -3.78 1.77
N ASP A 37 -14.61 -3.98 0.64
CA ASP A 37 -14.29 -5.28 0.06
C ASP A 37 -12.77 -5.48 -0.10
N ALA A 38 -12.36 -6.75 -0.10
CA ALA A 38 -10.96 -7.14 -0.28
C ALA A 38 -10.41 -6.82 -1.68
N GLY A 39 -11.29 -6.67 -2.68
CA GLY A 39 -10.90 -6.28 -4.04
C GLY A 39 -10.65 -4.78 -4.20
N MET A 40 -10.83 -3.99 -3.14
CA MET A 40 -10.67 -2.53 -3.13
C MET A 40 -11.50 -1.84 -4.23
N LYS A 41 -12.68 -2.37 -4.54
CA LYS A 41 -13.57 -1.83 -5.57
C LYS A 41 -14.56 -0.81 -4.99
N THR A 42 -15.00 -1.04 -3.77
CA THR A 42 -16.02 -0.26 -3.09
C THR A 42 -15.40 0.45 -1.91
N MET A 43 -15.22 1.76 -2.04
CA MET A 43 -14.67 2.60 -0.98
C MET A 43 -15.68 2.79 0.14
N LYS A 44 -15.21 2.90 1.39
CA LYS A 44 -16.07 3.27 2.52
C LYS A 44 -16.68 4.66 2.29
N THR A 45 -17.84 4.89 2.91
CA THR A 45 -18.44 6.23 2.98
C THR A 45 -17.44 7.22 3.58
N MET A 46 -17.57 8.52 3.30
CA MET A 46 -16.64 9.55 3.81
C MET A 46 -16.46 9.47 5.34
N ALA A 47 -17.52 9.15 6.09
CA ALA A 47 -17.42 8.93 7.53
C ALA A 47 -16.55 7.72 7.90
N GLY A 48 -16.69 6.59 7.18
CA GLY A 48 -15.86 5.41 7.36
C GLY A 48 -14.42 5.62 6.90
N PHE A 49 -14.23 6.33 5.79
CA PHE A 49 -12.93 6.72 5.27
C PHE A 49 -12.17 7.60 6.26
N LYS A 50 -12.82 8.63 6.81
CA LYS A 50 -12.24 9.51 7.84
C LYS A 50 -11.80 8.72 9.08
N ARG A 51 -12.61 7.77 9.55
CA ARG A 51 -12.22 6.89 10.66
C ARG A 51 -10.98 6.07 10.33
N ALA A 52 -10.92 5.45 9.14
CA ALA A 52 -9.73 4.71 8.69
C ALA A 52 -8.50 5.63 8.57
N TRP A 53 -8.67 6.82 8.02
CA TRP A 53 -7.62 7.84 7.88
C TRP A 53 -7.00 8.25 9.21
N HIS A 54 -7.81 8.45 10.25
CA HIS A 54 -7.28 8.80 11.57
C HIS A 54 -6.68 7.61 12.32
N ALA A 55 -7.08 6.37 11.99
CA ALA A 55 -6.53 5.15 12.59
C ALA A 55 -5.12 4.80 12.07
N ILE A 56 -4.73 5.27 10.89
CA ILE A 56 -3.40 5.00 10.33
C ILE A 56 -2.33 5.96 10.90
N PRO A 57 -1.04 5.55 10.95
CA PRO A 57 0.04 6.40 11.43
C PRO A 57 0.21 7.69 10.59
N LYS A 58 0.67 8.77 11.22
CA LYS A 58 0.90 10.06 10.54
C LYS A 58 1.86 9.94 9.34
N HIS A 59 2.90 9.13 9.48
CA HIS A 59 3.87 8.88 8.40
C HIS A 59 3.21 8.31 7.15
N ASP A 60 2.31 7.34 7.31
CA ASP A 60 1.63 6.70 6.18
C ASP A 60 0.60 7.64 5.55
N ARG A 61 -0.10 8.44 6.37
CA ARG A 61 -0.93 9.56 5.87
C ARG A 61 -0.11 10.50 5.00
N THR A 62 1.07 10.94 5.45
CA THR A 62 1.92 11.84 4.68
C THR A 62 2.37 11.22 3.37
N LYS A 63 2.77 9.94 3.37
CA LYS A 63 3.11 9.20 2.15
C LYS A 63 1.94 9.14 1.17
N MET A 64 0.74 8.79 1.66
CA MET A 64 -0.49 8.74 0.85
C MET A 64 -0.85 10.10 0.26
N THR A 65 -0.81 11.16 1.08
CA THR A 65 -1.06 12.53 0.60
C THR A 65 -0.04 12.92 -0.46
N LYS A 66 1.25 12.62 -0.28
CA LYS A 66 2.29 12.90 -1.28
C LYS A 66 2.05 12.14 -2.59
N ALA A 67 1.75 10.84 -2.51
CA ALA A 67 1.41 10.03 -3.67
C ALA A 67 0.19 10.59 -4.40
N CYS A 68 -0.84 11.01 -3.66
CA CYS A 68 -2.03 11.63 -4.26
C CYS A 68 -1.83 13.03 -4.83
N ASN A 69 -0.73 13.73 -4.49
CA ASN A 69 -0.36 14.99 -5.14
C ASN A 69 0.40 14.77 -6.46
N ASP A 70 0.90 13.56 -6.73
CA ASP A 70 1.53 13.23 -8.00
C ASP A 70 0.43 12.95 -9.06
N PRO A 71 0.41 13.67 -10.20
CA PRO A 71 -0.58 13.45 -11.27
C PRO A 71 -0.54 12.05 -11.90
N ALA A 72 0.63 11.42 -11.99
CA ALA A 72 0.75 10.07 -12.54
C ALA A 72 0.10 9.03 -11.61
N MET A 73 0.18 9.29 -10.31
CA MET A 73 -0.32 8.42 -9.24
C MET A 73 -1.80 8.66 -8.92
N SER A 74 -2.24 9.92 -8.93
CA SER A 74 -3.63 10.28 -8.60
C SER A 74 -4.61 9.90 -9.69
N LYS A 75 -4.21 9.91 -10.98
CA LYS A 75 -5.08 9.54 -12.11
C LYS A 75 -5.73 8.16 -11.97
N PRO A 76 -4.99 7.05 -11.75
CA PRO A 76 -5.60 5.73 -11.56
C PRO A 76 -6.39 5.59 -10.25
N HIS A 77 -6.15 6.48 -9.28
CA HIS A 77 -6.77 6.43 -7.95
C HIS A 77 -7.61 7.68 -7.63
N ALA A 78 -8.22 8.32 -8.64
CA ALA A 78 -8.76 9.67 -8.52
C ALA A 78 -9.79 9.85 -7.39
N ALA A 79 -10.75 8.92 -7.27
CA ALA A 79 -11.76 8.97 -6.21
C ALA A 79 -11.15 8.79 -4.80
N PHE A 80 -10.17 7.89 -4.69
CA PHE A 80 -9.44 7.66 -3.44
C PHE A 80 -8.62 8.88 -3.05
N CYS A 81 -7.87 9.43 -4.01
CA CYS A 81 -7.02 10.59 -3.79
C CYS A 81 -7.80 11.87 -3.51
N ALA A 82 -9.00 12.04 -4.08
CA ALA A 82 -9.88 13.14 -3.70
C ALA A 82 -10.21 13.12 -2.20
N ASN A 83 -10.49 11.95 -1.63
CA ASN A 83 -10.77 11.80 -0.19
C ASN A 83 -9.51 11.98 0.67
N VAL A 84 -8.38 11.42 0.25
CA VAL A 84 -7.09 11.61 0.93
C VAL A 84 -6.74 13.10 0.98
N LEU A 85 -6.81 13.83 -0.13
CA LEU A 85 -6.44 15.24 -0.17
C LEU A 85 -7.42 16.12 0.63
N ALA A 86 -8.72 15.79 0.63
CA ALA A 86 -9.71 16.47 1.46
C ALA A 86 -9.46 16.33 2.97
N LEU A 87 -8.80 15.25 3.41
CA LEU A 87 -8.52 14.98 4.83
C LEU A 87 -7.07 15.21 5.24
N GLY A 88 -6.15 15.10 4.29
CA GLY A 88 -4.72 15.25 4.49
C GLY A 88 -4.26 16.70 4.47
N GLY A 89 -5.03 17.57 3.81
CA GLY A 89 -4.70 18.98 3.64
C GLY A 89 -3.50 19.17 2.70
N ALA A 90 -3.69 19.97 1.65
CA ALA A 90 -2.56 20.67 1.06
C ALA A 90 -2.08 21.70 2.09
N ASN A 91 -0.95 21.45 2.74
CA ASN A 91 -0.19 22.52 3.40
C ASN A 91 0.80 23.05 2.39
#